data_AF-A0AAU5I2C9-F1
#
_entry.id   AF-A0AAU5I2C9-F1
#
_cell.length_a   1.000
_cell.length_b   1.000
_cell.length_c   1.000
_cell.angle_alpha   90.00
_cell.angle_beta   90.00
_cell.angle_gamma   90.00
#
_symmetry.space_group_name_H-M   'P 1'
#
loop_
_entity.id
_entity.type
_entity.pdbx_description
1 polymer ?
#
loop_
_entity_poly.entity_id
_entity_poly.type
_entity_poly.pdbx_seq_one_letter_code
_entity_poly.pdbx_strand_id
1 'polypeptide(L)'
;MRTRPPHTHPRRSVLAAVALAATAVLTLPQSASAADASPVGFGAGTTGGGSATAVTVSTLDAFKSAVTGSSSKVVKVNGLISLSGQVDIGSNTTVLGVGSASGFTGGGLRLKKVTNVVVRNLNISKPVAPADGITVQASTKVWIDHNAFSSDLDHGKDYYDGLLDITHASDYVTVSWNTFKNHYKGSLVGHSDNNAGEDTGHLRVTYHHNWFDQVNSRIPSLRFGTGHFYDNYVVGAETAVHSRMGAQMFVQNNVFRDTEVAVTTNRDSDVDGYANLSGNDLGGAATEISQVGTFTSPPYSYTAEPASTVVTSVTAGAGTGKL
;
A
#
# COMPACT_ATOMS: atom_id res chain seq x y z
N MET A 1 -48.33 29.02 80.84
CA MET A 1 -47.84 28.46 79.55
C MET A 1 -47.98 29.52 78.46
N ARG A 2 -46.87 30.04 77.94
CA ARG A 2 -46.62 30.51 76.56
C ARG A 2 -45.39 31.44 76.59
N THR A 3 -44.22 30.85 76.36
CA THR A 3 -42.94 31.52 76.14
C THR A 3 -42.61 31.46 74.65
N ARG A 4 -42.20 32.60 74.05
CA ARG A 4 -41.73 32.70 72.66
C ARG A 4 -40.30 32.14 72.52
N PRO A 5 -39.98 31.43 71.42
CA PRO A 5 -38.61 31.21 70.97
C PRO A 5 -38.26 32.04 69.70
N PRO A 6 -36.97 32.06 69.28
CA PRO A 6 -36.31 33.28 68.81
C PRO A 6 -36.05 33.37 67.29
N HIS A 7 -35.63 34.57 66.89
CA HIS A 7 -35.20 34.98 65.55
C HIS A 7 -33.99 34.19 65.03
N THR A 8 -34.05 33.79 63.76
CA THR A 8 -32.91 33.25 63.00
C THR A 8 -32.54 34.19 61.85
N HIS A 9 -31.27 34.57 61.78
CA HIS A 9 -30.69 35.35 60.68
C HIS A 9 -30.41 34.46 59.46
N PRO A 10 -30.61 34.94 58.22
CA PRO A 10 -30.24 34.18 57.03
C PRO A 10 -28.73 34.26 56.79
N ARG A 11 -28.05 33.10 56.76
CA ARG A 11 -26.67 32.98 56.28
C ARG A 11 -26.67 33.12 54.76
N ARG A 12 -25.93 34.12 54.26
CA ARG A 12 -25.61 34.26 52.83
C ARG A 12 -24.59 33.18 52.43
N SER A 13 -25.00 32.27 51.57
CA SER A 13 -24.12 31.30 50.91
C SER A 13 -23.38 32.02 49.78
N VAL A 14 -22.05 32.12 49.87
CA VAL A 14 -21.19 32.58 48.78
C VAL A 14 -20.95 31.39 47.86
N LEU A 15 -21.57 31.36 46.67
CA LEU A 15 -21.16 30.44 45.61
C LEU A 15 -19.85 30.95 45.01
N ALA A 16 -18.76 30.24 45.26
CA ALA A 16 -17.52 30.40 44.51
C ALA A 16 -17.69 29.69 43.15
N ALA A 17 -17.78 30.47 42.07
CA ALA A 17 -17.73 29.93 40.72
C ALA A 17 -16.29 29.56 40.38
N VAL A 18 -15.99 28.25 40.35
CA VAL A 18 -14.72 27.74 39.83
C VAL A 18 -14.86 27.66 38.31
N ALA A 19 -14.24 28.61 37.59
CA ALA A 19 -14.11 28.54 36.16
C ALA A 19 -13.08 27.45 35.81
N LEU A 20 -13.54 26.30 35.28
CA LEU A 20 -12.66 25.35 34.62
C LEU A 20 -12.20 25.96 33.30
N ALA A 21 -10.93 26.37 33.23
CA ALA A 21 -10.28 26.67 31.97
C ALA A 21 -10.06 25.34 31.22
N ALA A 22 -10.86 25.09 30.19
CA ALA A 22 -10.60 24.01 29.24
C ALA A 22 -9.39 24.41 28.39
N THR A 23 -8.22 23.86 28.70
CA THR A 23 -7.06 23.93 27.81
C THR A 23 -7.35 23.09 26.56
N ALA A 24 -7.70 23.76 25.46
CA ALA A 24 -7.68 23.15 24.14
C ALA A 24 -6.23 22.76 23.82
N VAL A 25 -5.93 21.47 23.88
CA VAL A 25 -4.66 20.94 23.37
C VAL A 25 -4.74 21.06 21.84
N LEU A 26 -4.10 22.06 21.26
CA LEU A 26 -3.79 22.05 19.83
C LEU A 26 -2.85 20.86 19.59
N THR A 27 -3.38 19.77 19.05
CA THR A 27 -2.54 18.75 18.41
C THR A 27 -1.97 19.38 17.16
N LEU A 28 -0.71 19.80 17.22
CA LEU A 28 0.05 20.13 16.03
C LEU A 28 0.06 18.89 15.12
N PRO A 29 -0.15 19.04 13.79
CA PRO A 29 0.01 17.91 12.88
C PRO A 29 1.40 17.32 13.09
N GLN A 30 1.43 16.03 13.39
CA GLN A 30 2.66 15.28 13.57
C GLN A 30 3.46 15.41 12.27
N SER A 31 4.61 16.07 12.35
CA SER A 31 5.60 16.09 11.27
C SER A 31 5.85 14.67 10.81
N ALA A 32 5.88 14.45 9.48
CA ALA A 32 6.06 13.15 8.83
C ALA A 32 6.96 12.22 9.64
N SER A 33 6.39 11.08 10.05
CA SER A 33 7.09 10.03 10.79
C SER A 33 8.36 9.63 10.05
N ALA A 34 9.39 9.21 10.80
CA ALA A 34 10.45 8.40 10.22
C ALA A 34 9.81 7.24 9.45
N ALA A 35 10.33 6.94 8.25
CA ALA A 35 9.79 5.85 7.45
C ALA A 35 9.73 4.55 8.26
N ASP A 36 8.70 3.74 8.03
CA ASP A 36 8.46 2.54 8.82
C ASP A 36 9.70 1.64 8.87
N ALA A 37 10.05 1.13 10.06
CA ALA A 37 11.21 0.25 10.20
C ALA A 37 10.93 -1.18 9.71
N SER A 38 9.65 -1.55 9.60
CA SER A 38 9.15 -2.88 9.21
C SER A 38 7.76 -2.77 8.58
N PRO A 39 7.33 -3.72 7.74
CA PRO A 39 6.00 -3.67 7.13
C PRO A 39 4.88 -3.79 8.17
N VAL A 40 3.86 -2.94 8.03
CA VAL A 40 2.56 -3.13 8.66
C VAL A 40 1.64 -3.88 7.69
N GLY A 41 0.88 -4.84 8.20
CA GLY A 41 -0.04 -5.62 7.37
C GLY A 41 0.34 -7.08 7.20
N PHE A 42 -0.17 -7.72 6.15
CA PHE A 42 0.07 -9.14 5.89
C PHE A 42 1.54 -9.47 5.63
N GLY A 43 2.36 -8.50 5.19
CA GLY A 43 3.81 -8.65 5.06
C GLY A 43 4.60 -8.55 6.38
N ALA A 44 3.94 -8.33 7.52
CA ALA A 44 4.59 -8.21 8.82
C ALA A 44 5.57 -9.37 9.10
N GLY A 45 6.75 -9.03 9.62
CA GLY A 45 7.84 -9.99 9.86
C GLY A 45 8.77 -10.23 8.66
N THR A 46 8.56 -9.54 7.54
CA THR A 46 9.55 -9.50 6.44
C THR A 46 10.75 -8.63 6.83
N THR A 47 11.95 -9.19 6.77
CA THR A 47 13.21 -8.53 7.17
C THR A 47 14.20 -8.37 6.01
N GLY A 48 13.97 -9.04 4.88
CA GLY A 48 14.85 -9.02 3.72
C GLY A 48 16.24 -9.55 4.06
N GLY A 49 17.26 -8.76 3.72
CA GLY A 49 18.66 -9.02 4.06
C GLY A 49 19.03 -8.74 5.52
N GLY A 50 18.10 -8.23 6.33
CA GLY A 50 18.31 -7.94 7.74
C GLY A 50 19.53 -7.04 7.97
N SER A 51 20.43 -7.47 8.85
CA SER A 51 21.66 -6.76 9.21
C SER A 51 22.88 -7.17 8.38
N ALA A 52 22.71 -7.84 7.23
CA ALA A 52 23.82 -8.21 6.37
C ALA A 52 24.57 -6.96 5.89
N THR A 53 25.90 -7.07 5.77
CA THR A 53 26.73 -5.98 5.24
C THR A 53 26.28 -5.62 3.83
N ALA A 54 26.01 -4.34 3.60
CA ALA A 54 25.50 -3.88 2.32
C ALA A 54 26.58 -3.89 1.24
N VAL A 55 26.21 -4.37 0.05
CA VAL A 55 26.99 -4.22 -1.19
C VAL A 55 26.33 -3.15 -2.04
N THR A 56 27.10 -2.18 -2.52
CA THR A 56 26.59 -1.13 -3.42
C THR A 56 26.93 -1.48 -4.86
N VAL A 57 25.95 -1.38 -5.76
CA VAL A 57 26.07 -1.70 -7.19
C VAL A 57 25.53 -0.55 -8.04
N SER A 58 26.12 -0.36 -9.21
CA SER A 58 25.71 0.69 -10.17
C SER A 58 25.62 0.19 -11.62
N THR A 59 25.81 -1.12 -11.84
CA THR A 59 25.72 -1.75 -13.16
C THR A 59 24.81 -2.97 -13.11
N LEU A 60 24.24 -3.32 -14.27
CA LEU A 60 23.33 -4.47 -14.38
C LEU A 60 24.00 -5.78 -13.98
N ASP A 61 25.24 -6.02 -14.41
CA ASP A 61 25.94 -7.27 -14.12
C ASP A 61 26.26 -7.40 -12.63
N ALA A 62 26.74 -6.32 -12.00
CA ALA A 62 26.98 -6.31 -10.55
C ALA A 62 25.67 -6.51 -9.78
N PHE A 63 24.58 -5.89 -10.22
CA PHE A 63 23.27 -6.08 -9.62
C PHE A 63 22.80 -7.54 -9.70
N LYS A 64 22.81 -8.15 -10.90
CA LYS A 64 22.44 -9.56 -11.11
C LYS A 64 23.24 -10.51 -10.24
N SER A 65 24.55 -10.30 -10.15
CA SER A 65 25.41 -11.12 -9.29
C SER A 65 25.10 -10.94 -7.80
N ALA A 66 24.77 -9.73 -7.36
CA ALA A 66 24.55 -9.42 -5.95
C ALA A 66 23.19 -9.94 -5.42
N VAL A 67 22.16 -10.06 -6.26
CA VAL A 67 20.78 -10.39 -5.83
C VAL A 67 20.40 -11.86 -5.93
N THR A 68 21.26 -12.71 -6.47
CA THR A 68 20.95 -14.15 -6.65
C THR A 68 21.15 -14.97 -5.36
N GLY A 69 20.59 -16.18 -5.34
CA GLY A 69 20.71 -17.15 -4.23
C GLY A 69 19.90 -16.79 -2.99
N SER A 70 20.07 -17.53 -1.89
CA SER A 70 19.21 -17.43 -0.70
C SER A 70 19.90 -16.95 0.58
N SER A 71 21.20 -16.64 0.54
CA SER A 71 21.90 -16.02 1.67
C SER A 71 21.35 -14.63 1.97
N SER A 72 21.38 -14.22 3.24
CA SER A 72 20.98 -12.87 3.67
C SER A 72 21.86 -11.81 3.00
N LYS A 73 21.24 -10.84 2.32
CA LYS A 73 21.96 -9.83 1.54
C LYS A 73 21.23 -8.50 1.47
N VAL A 74 21.97 -7.42 1.65
CA VAL A 74 21.51 -6.04 1.42
C VAL A 74 22.25 -5.51 0.19
N VAL A 75 21.51 -5.20 -0.86
CA VAL A 75 22.04 -4.70 -2.14
C VAL A 75 21.55 -3.27 -2.34
N LYS A 76 22.49 -2.33 -2.25
CA LYS A 76 22.24 -0.90 -2.49
C LYS A 76 22.43 -0.57 -3.96
N VAL A 77 21.39 -0.07 -4.61
CA VAL A 77 21.43 0.36 -6.01
C VAL A 77 21.78 1.83 -6.05
N ASN A 78 22.86 2.19 -6.74
CA ASN A 78 23.31 3.57 -6.90
C ASN A 78 23.29 3.98 -8.38
N GLY A 79 22.32 4.79 -8.76
CA GLY A 79 22.05 5.20 -10.13
C GLY A 79 20.85 4.47 -10.74
N LEU A 80 20.46 4.92 -11.93
CA LEU A 80 19.37 4.35 -12.71
C LEU A 80 19.94 3.29 -13.68
N ILE A 81 19.63 2.02 -13.45
CA ILE A 81 20.13 0.89 -14.23
C ILE A 81 19.11 0.50 -15.29
N SER A 82 19.49 0.51 -16.57
CA SER A 82 18.62 0.05 -17.65
C SER A 82 18.53 -1.47 -17.66
N LEU A 83 17.31 -1.98 -17.80
CA LEU A 83 16.97 -3.40 -17.91
C LEU A 83 16.43 -3.72 -19.30
N SER A 84 16.65 -4.96 -19.73
CA SER A 84 15.97 -5.57 -20.88
C SER A 84 15.31 -6.85 -20.38
N GLY A 85 14.01 -6.78 -20.09
CA GLY A 85 13.26 -7.85 -19.43
C GLY A 85 13.37 -7.79 -17.90
N GLN A 86 13.47 -8.95 -17.25
CA GLN A 86 13.39 -9.08 -15.80
C GLN A 86 14.69 -9.56 -15.16
N VAL A 87 14.98 -9.09 -13.95
CA VAL A 87 16.03 -9.63 -13.08
C VAL A 87 15.40 -10.39 -11.92
N ASP A 88 15.77 -11.67 -11.76
CA ASP A 88 15.32 -12.51 -10.65
C ASP A 88 16.02 -12.13 -9.35
N ILE A 89 15.24 -11.89 -8.30
CA ILE A 89 15.71 -11.58 -6.94
C ILE A 89 15.56 -12.82 -6.07
N GLY A 90 16.64 -13.21 -5.40
CA GLY A 90 16.67 -14.35 -4.49
C GLY A 90 16.07 -14.06 -3.10
N SER A 91 15.85 -15.12 -2.31
CA SER A 91 15.33 -15.01 -0.93
C SER A 91 16.30 -14.28 0.01
N ASN A 92 15.75 -13.74 1.12
CA ASN A 92 16.49 -13.03 2.16
C ASN A 92 17.27 -11.81 1.61
N THR A 93 16.59 -11.04 0.75
CA THR A 93 17.21 -9.92 0.03
C THR A 93 16.53 -8.62 0.40
N THR A 94 17.33 -7.60 0.67
CA THR A 94 16.88 -6.20 0.62
C THR A 94 17.51 -5.54 -0.61
N VAL A 95 16.70 -5.10 -1.56
CA VAL A 95 17.13 -4.20 -2.65
C VAL A 95 16.74 -2.78 -2.25
N LEU A 96 17.73 -1.90 -2.11
CA LEU A 96 17.55 -0.56 -1.57
C LEU A 96 18.15 0.50 -2.49
N GLY A 97 17.37 1.48 -2.94
CA GLY A 97 17.94 2.60 -3.71
C GLY A 97 18.76 3.56 -2.84
N VAL A 98 19.86 4.06 -3.40
CA VAL A 98 20.69 5.13 -2.81
C VAL A 98 20.18 6.48 -3.30
N GLY A 99 19.65 7.30 -2.38
CA GLY A 99 19.00 8.55 -2.76
C GLY A 99 17.70 8.33 -3.53
N SER A 100 17.10 9.41 -4.07
CA SER A 100 15.79 9.36 -4.73
C SER A 100 15.84 8.94 -6.21
N ALA A 101 17.01 9.07 -6.86
CA ALA A 101 17.17 8.85 -8.29
C ALA A 101 17.59 7.42 -8.67
N SER A 102 17.84 6.55 -7.69
CA SER A 102 18.34 5.20 -7.95
C SER A 102 17.21 4.22 -8.27
N GLY A 103 17.47 3.27 -9.16
CA GLY A 103 16.51 2.22 -9.49
C GLY A 103 16.71 1.64 -10.89
N PHE A 104 15.61 1.37 -11.57
CA PHE A 104 15.56 0.61 -12.82
C PHE A 104 14.66 1.24 -13.88
N THR A 105 15.02 1.06 -15.15
CA THR A 105 14.18 1.51 -16.27
C THR A 105 14.21 0.53 -17.45
N GLY A 106 13.11 0.44 -18.22
CA GLY A 106 13.04 -0.39 -19.44
C GLY A 106 12.67 -1.86 -19.21
N GLY A 107 12.49 -2.27 -17.95
CA GLY A 107 12.17 -3.63 -17.54
C GLY A 107 11.82 -3.65 -16.05
N GLY A 108 12.00 -4.79 -15.37
CA GLY A 108 11.67 -4.86 -13.95
C GLY A 108 12.30 -6.00 -13.17
N LEU A 109 11.81 -6.19 -11.95
CA LEU A 109 12.31 -7.18 -11.01
C LEU A 109 11.32 -8.32 -10.86
N ARG A 110 11.81 -9.56 -10.73
CA ARG A 110 10.95 -10.72 -10.49
C ARG A 110 11.36 -11.44 -9.22
N LEU A 111 10.40 -11.62 -8.32
CA LEU A 111 10.49 -12.40 -7.09
C LEU A 111 9.72 -13.69 -7.36
N LYS A 112 10.43 -14.77 -7.72
CA LYS A 112 9.81 -16.04 -8.13
C LYS A 112 10.25 -17.19 -7.25
N LYS A 113 9.29 -17.82 -6.57
CA LYS A 113 9.55 -18.94 -5.64
C LYS A 113 10.54 -18.57 -4.54
N VAL A 114 10.41 -17.35 -4.01
CA VAL A 114 11.30 -16.82 -2.97
C VAL A 114 10.52 -16.40 -1.73
N THR A 115 11.26 -16.14 -0.65
CA THR A 115 10.68 -15.61 0.58
C THR A 115 11.56 -14.56 1.20
N ASN A 116 10.96 -13.70 2.02
CA ASN A 116 11.66 -12.70 2.81
C ASN A 116 12.43 -11.71 1.94
N VAL A 117 11.71 -10.89 1.19
CA VAL A 117 12.30 -9.91 0.25
C VAL A 117 11.75 -8.52 0.52
N VAL A 118 12.65 -7.54 0.60
CA VAL A 118 12.33 -6.11 0.71
C VAL A 118 12.81 -5.41 -0.56
N VAL A 119 11.92 -4.68 -1.22
CA VAL A 119 12.25 -3.81 -2.37
C VAL A 119 11.87 -2.39 -1.99
N ARG A 120 12.87 -1.51 -1.84
CA ARG A 120 12.68 -0.25 -1.13
C ARG A 120 13.41 0.93 -1.75
N ASN A 121 12.75 2.09 -1.80
CA ASN A 121 13.35 3.36 -2.24
C ASN A 121 13.92 3.34 -3.67
N LEU A 122 13.25 2.68 -4.62
CA LEU A 122 13.69 2.58 -6.01
C LEU A 122 12.74 3.31 -6.95
N ASN A 123 13.30 4.03 -7.91
CA ASN A 123 12.57 4.48 -9.10
C ASN A 123 12.49 3.31 -10.10
N ILE A 124 11.29 2.83 -10.40
CA ILE A 124 11.06 1.70 -11.30
C ILE A 124 10.16 2.20 -12.43
N SER A 125 10.73 2.37 -13.63
CA SER A 125 10.06 3.06 -14.72
C SER A 125 10.04 2.29 -16.03
N LYS A 126 8.98 2.52 -16.82
CA LYS A 126 8.85 2.02 -18.20
C LYS A 126 9.11 0.51 -18.31
N PRO A 127 8.39 -0.34 -17.57
CA PRO A 127 8.55 -1.79 -17.67
C PRO A 127 7.97 -2.27 -19.00
N VAL A 128 8.83 -2.40 -20.02
CA VAL A 128 8.41 -2.81 -21.36
C VAL A 128 7.87 -4.24 -21.31
N ALA A 129 6.68 -4.45 -21.87
CA ALA A 129 6.06 -5.76 -21.92
C ALA A 129 7.01 -6.79 -22.57
N PRO A 130 7.06 -8.04 -22.08
CA PRO A 130 6.15 -8.65 -21.10
C PRO A 130 6.62 -8.52 -19.64
N ALA A 131 7.52 -7.59 -19.32
CA ALA A 131 7.92 -7.37 -17.94
C ALA A 131 6.97 -6.41 -17.22
N ASP A 132 6.65 -6.70 -15.96
CA ASP A 132 6.12 -5.71 -15.02
C ASP A 132 7.25 -4.95 -14.33
N GLY A 133 6.92 -3.84 -13.66
CA GLY A 133 7.88 -3.13 -12.81
C GLY A 133 8.42 -4.03 -11.69
N ILE A 134 7.51 -4.68 -10.96
CA ILE A 134 7.82 -5.79 -10.06
C ILE A 134 6.80 -6.92 -10.28
N THR A 135 7.29 -8.13 -10.49
CA THR A 135 6.48 -9.35 -10.55
C THR A 135 6.78 -10.22 -9.32
N VAL A 136 5.76 -10.58 -8.54
CA VAL A 136 5.83 -11.49 -7.40
C VAL A 136 5.04 -12.76 -7.75
N GLN A 137 5.72 -13.90 -7.78
CA GLN A 137 5.17 -15.20 -8.22
C GLN A 137 5.54 -16.29 -7.23
N ALA A 138 4.56 -17.04 -6.73
CA ALA A 138 4.77 -18.14 -5.77
C ALA A 138 5.71 -17.77 -4.62
N SER A 139 5.60 -16.53 -4.13
CA SER A 139 6.54 -15.96 -3.16
C SER A 139 5.84 -15.45 -1.92
N THR A 140 6.53 -15.47 -0.78
CA THR A 140 5.94 -15.09 0.50
C THR A 140 6.78 -14.10 1.29
N LYS A 141 6.17 -13.33 2.20
CA LYS A 141 6.89 -12.36 3.05
C LYS A 141 7.65 -11.35 2.18
N VAL A 142 6.87 -10.51 1.51
CA VAL A 142 7.39 -9.50 0.59
C VAL A 142 6.96 -8.12 1.07
N TRP A 143 7.90 -7.17 1.07
CA TRP A 143 7.64 -5.78 1.39
C TRP A 143 8.12 -4.87 0.25
N ILE A 144 7.19 -4.13 -0.33
CA ILE A 144 7.42 -3.18 -1.43
C ILE A 144 7.14 -1.80 -0.87
N ASP A 145 8.18 -1.02 -0.60
CA ASP A 145 8.07 0.19 0.20
C ASP A 145 8.79 1.42 -0.37
N HIS A 146 8.17 2.60 -0.32
CA HIS A 146 8.81 3.85 -0.75
C HIS A 146 9.39 3.83 -2.17
N ASN A 147 8.83 3.03 -3.07
CA ASN A 147 9.25 3.01 -4.47
C ASN A 147 8.44 4.04 -5.29
N ALA A 148 8.99 4.43 -6.43
CA ALA A 148 8.28 5.24 -7.42
C ALA A 148 8.13 4.44 -8.72
N PHE A 149 6.90 3.97 -8.97
CA PHE A 149 6.53 3.25 -10.18
C PHE A 149 5.95 4.22 -11.21
N SER A 150 6.41 4.12 -12.46
CA SER A 150 5.86 4.96 -13.54
C SER A 150 6.04 4.37 -14.93
N SER A 151 5.26 4.88 -15.87
CA SER A 151 5.56 4.74 -17.29
C SER A 151 5.32 6.07 -18.01
N ASP A 152 4.70 6.03 -19.19
CA ASP A 152 4.06 7.15 -19.86
C ASP A 152 2.73 6.66 -20.47
N LEU A 153 1.90 7.59 -20.93
CA LEU A 153 0.59 7.32 -21.55
C LEU A 153 0.61 7.58 -23.07
N ASP A 154 1.81 7.69 -23.65
CA ASP A 154 2.00 8.03 -25.08
C ASP A 154 1.91 6.79 -25.99
N HIS A 155 1.63 5.63 -25.40
CA HIS A 155 1.53 4.34 -26.06
C HIS A 155 0.21 3.65 -25.70
N GLY A 156 -0.18 2.63 -26.48
CA GLY A 156 -1.33 1.81 -26.14
C GLY A 156 -1.15 1.05 -24.83
N LYS A 157 -2.27 0.71 -24.17
CA LYS A 157 -2.32 0.10 -22.83
C LYS A 157 -1.51 -1.19 -22.61
N ASP A 158 -1.10 -1.86 -23.69
CA ASP A 158 -0.36 -3.12 -23.65
C ASP A 158 1.10 -3.00 -24.14
N TYR A 159 1.60 -1.78 -24.38
CA TYR A 159 3.03 -1.54 -24.63
C TYR A 159 3.87 -1.76 -23.36
N TYR A 160 3.37 -1.23 -22.24
CA TYR A 160 3.82 -1.58 -20.91
C TYR A 160 2.84 -2.61 -20.31
N ASP A 161 3.34 -3.55 -19.49
CA ASP A 161 2.45 -4.48 -18.78
C ASP A 161 1.96 -3.90 -17.45
N GLY A 162 2.10 -4.58 -16.30
CA GLY A 162 1.74 -4.04 -14.99
C GLY A 162 2.87 -3.23 -14.34
N LEU A 163 2.55 -2.35 -13.38
CA LEU A 163 3.59 -1.80 -12.49
C LEU A 163 3.95 -2.80 -11.38
N LEU A 164 2.96 -3.49 -10.82
CA LEU A 164 3.14 -4.50 -9.77
C LEU A 164 2.17 -5.66 -9.91
N ASP A 165 2.67 -6.86 -10.17
CA ASP A 165 1.84 -8.06 -10.26
C ASP A 165 2.18 -9.05 -9.14
N ILE A 166 1.17 -9.54 -8.42
CA ILE A 166 1.28 -10.50 -7.31
C ILE A 166 0.41 -11.72 -7.64
N THR A 167 1.02 -12.84 -8.01
CA THR A 167 0.32 -13.95 -8.66
C THR A 167 0.82 -15.30 -8.18
N HIS A 168 0.17 -16.38 -8.62
CA HIS A 168 0.58 -17.77 -8.38
C HIS A 168 0.77 -18.08 -6.90
N ALA A 169 -0.31 -18.04 -6.10
CA ALA A 169 -0.29 -18.31 -4.66
C ALA A 169 0.72 -17.47 -3.85
N SER A 170 1.19 -16.33 -4.37
CA SER A 170 1.99 -15.42 -3.58
C SER A 170 1.20 -14.96 -2.36
N ASP A 171 1.87 -14.71 -1.25
CA ASP A 171 1.17 -14.54 0.03
C ASP A 171 1.95 -13.69 1.02
N TYR A 172 1.25 -13.07 1.98
CA TYR A 172 1.89 -12.23 2.99
C TYR A 172 2.71 -11.09 2.37
N VAL A 173 2.04 -10.21 1.62
CA VAL A 173 2.66 -9.07 0.93
C VAL A 173 2.16 -7.75 1.50
N THR A 174 3.06 -6.83 1.80
CA THR A 174 2.74 -5.42 2.10
C THR A 174 3.31 -4.51 1.02
N VAL A 175 2.47 -3.61 0.51
CA VAL A 175 2.80 -2.57 -0.45
C VAL A 175 2.51 -1.23 0.21
N SER A 176 3.54 -0.50 0.61
CA SER A 176 3.38 0.70 1.44
C SER A 176 4.16 1.91 0.93
N TRP A 177 3.60 3.11 1.11
CA TRP A 177 4.32 4.36 0.83
C TRP A 177 4.90 4.48 -0.58
N ASN A 178 4.37 3.75 -1.58
CA ASN A 178 4.85 3.85 -2.95
C ASN A 178 4.08 4.92 -3.72
N THR A 179 4.68 5.44 -4.79
CA THR A 179 3.93 6.17 -5.82
C THR A 179 3.76 5.29 -7.06
N PHE A 180 2.60 5.33 -7.68
CA PHE A 180 2.27 4.69 -8.96
C PHE A 180 1.71 5.77 -9.88
N LYS A 181 2.38 6.04 -11.01
CA LYS A 181 2.06 7.20 -11.84
C LYS A 181 1.98 6.90 -13.33
N ASN A 182 1.07 7.59 -14.02
CA ASN A 182 1.01 7.69 -15.49
C ASN A 182 1.06 6.32 -16.18
N HIS A 183 0.09 5.47 -15.90
CA HIS A 183 0.11 4.08 -16.35
C HIS A 183 -1.30 3.48 -16.51
N TYR A 184 -1.45 2.46 -17.34
CA TYR A 184 -2.77 1.85 -17.58
C TYR A 184 -3.14 0.77 -16.55
N LYS A 185 -2.21 -0.13 -16.18
CA LYS A 185 -2.47 -1.31 -15.35
C LYS A 185 -1.67 -1.25 -14.04
N GLY A 186 -2.23 -0.66 -12.99
CA GLY A 186 -1.51 -0.38 -11.74
C GLY A 186 -0.93 -1.62 -11.06
N SER A 187 -1.78 -2.43 -10.45
CA SER A 187 -1.41 -3.64 -9.73
C SER A 187 -2.43 -4.76 -9.88
N LEU A 188 -1.98 -5.93 -10.34
CA LEU A 188 -2.79 -7.15 -10.43
C LEU A 188 -2.47 -8.10 -9.28
N VAL A 189 -3.51 -8.65 -8.64
CA VAL A 189 -3.36 -9.71 -7.63
C VAL A 189 -4.22 -10.91 -8.04
N GLY A 190 -3.58 -12.00 -8.46
CA GLY A 190 -4.23 -13.17 -9.08
C GLY A 190 -4.49 -12.97 -10.57
N HIS A 191 -3.75 -13.71 -11.40
CA HIS A 191 -3.65 -13.42 -12.84
C HIS A 191 -4.84 -13.91 -13.68
N SER A 192 -5.52 -14.97 -13.26
CA SER A 192 -6.49 -15.70 -14.09
C SER A 192 -7.66 -16.22 -13.27
N ASP A 193 -8.88 -16.09 -13.80
CA ASP A 193 -10.11 -16.68 -13.24
C ASP A 193 -10.03 -18.22 -13.15
N ASN A 194 -9.19 -18.83 -13.98
CA ASN A 194 -9.01 -20.29 -14.02
C ASN A 194 -7.90 -20.80 -13.09
N ASN A 195 -7.34 -19.95 -12.22
CA ASN A 195 -6.25 -20.34 -11.31
C ASN A 195 -6.70 -20.60 -9.88
N ALA A 196 -7.99 -20.81 -9.64
CA ALA A 196 -8.56 -21.02 -8.32
C ALA A 196 -7.85 -22.15 -7.53
N GLY A 197 -7.41 -23.22 -8.21
CA GLY A 197 -6.74 -24.36 -7.58
C GLY A 197 -5.38 -24.03 -6.95
N GLU A 198 -4.71 -22.97 -7.43
CA GLU A 198 -3.46 -22.47 -6.85
C GLU A 198 -3.73 -21.26 -5.94
N ASP A 199 -4.58 -20.31 -6.35
CA ASP A 199 -4.70 -19.01 -5.67
C ASP A 199 -5.67 -19.00 -4.47
N THR A 200 -6.60 -19.95 -4.37
CA THR A 200 -7.58 -20.00 -3.26
C THR A 200 -6.87 -20.27 -1.93
N GLY A 201 -7.10 -19.41 -0.93
CA GLY A 201 -6.45 -19.50 0.38
C GLY A 201 -5.10 -18.77 0.48
N HIS A 202 -4.67 -18.13 -0.62
CA HIS A 202 -3.44 -17.33 -0.70
C HIS A 202 -3.76 -15.86 -1.04
N LEU A 203 -2.78 -15.13 -1.60
CA LEU A 203 -2.93 -13.74 -2.05
C LEU A 203 -3.41 -12.80 -0.95
N ARG A 204 -2.87 -12.93 0.26
CA ARG A 204 -3.12 -11.98 1.36
C ARG A 204 -2.21 -10.77 1.21
N VAL A 205 -2.82 -9.63 0.90
CA VAL A 205 -2.11 -8.41 0.53
C VAL A 205 -2.60 -7.21 1.34
N THR A 206 -1.66 -6.35 1.74
CA THR A 206 -1.95 -5.05 2.34
C THR A 206 -1.40 -3.95 1.45
N TYR A 207 -2.22 -2.95 1.16
CA TYR A 207 -1.82 -1.71 0.49
C TYR A 207 -2.11 -0.55 1.42
N HIS A 208 -1.09 0.22 1.80
CA HIS A 208 -1.31 1.43 2.59
C HIS A 208 -0.40 2.60 2.29
N HIS A 209 -0.94 3.81 2.45
CA HIS A 209 -0.21 5.06 2.26
C HIS A 209 0.44 5.17 0.86
N ASN A 210 -0.09 4.46 -0.14
CA ASN A 210 0.38 4.59 -1.51
C ASN A 210 -0.34 5.75 -2.21
N TRP A 211 0.36 6.39 -3.14
CA TRP A 211 -0.19 7.39 -4.04
C TRP A 211 -0.34 6.82 -5.45
N PHE A 212 -1.58 6.64 -5.90
CA PHE A 212 -1.91 6.31 -7.28
C PHE A 212 -2.37 7.57 -8.01
N ASP A 213 -1.65 8.00 -9.03
CA ASP A 213 -1.84 9.28 -9.71
C ASP A 213 -1.86 9.07 -11.23
N GLN A 214 -3.01 9.27 -11.86
CA GLN A 214 -3.19 8.99 -13.30
C GLN A 214 -2.86 7.52 -13.64
N VAL A 215 -3.41 6.61 -12.83
CA VAL A 215 -3.37 5.16 -13.09
C VAL A 215 -4.76 4.71 -13.52
N ASN A 216 -4.92 4.20 -14.74
CA ASN A 216 -6.24 4.00 -15.34
C ASN A 216 -7.07 2.95 -14.60
N SER A 217 -6.49 1.76 -14.38
CA SER A 217 -7.18 0.67 -13.69
C SER A 217 -6.27 -0.21 -12.84
N ARG A 218 -6.89 -1.16 -12.13
CA ARG A 218 -6.24 -2.16 -11.26
C ARG A 218 -5.51 -1.50 -10.06
N ILE A 219 -6.26 -0.98 -9.09
CA ILE A 219 -5.69 -0.29 -7.92
C ILE A 219 -6.22 -0.88 -6.59
N PRO A 220 -5.77 -2.07 -6.17
CA PRO A 220 -5.34 -3.18 -7.04
C PRO A 220 -6.55 -3.87 -7.67
N SER A 221 -6.30 -4.81 -8.59
CA SER A 221 -7.32 -5.75 -9.05
C SER A 221 -7.09 -7.13 -8.46
N LEU A 222 -7.89 -7.52 -7.47
CA LEU A 222 -7.72 -8.75 -6.67
C LEU A 222 -8.69 -9.85 -7.11
N ARG A 223 -8.16 -11.06 -7.25
CA ARG A 223 -8.91 -12.32 -7.39
C ARG A 223 -8.60 -13.28 -6.25
N PHE A 224 -9.61 -14.05 -5.80
CA PHE A 224 -9.56 -15.13 -4.79
C PHE A 224 -9.09 -14.76 -3.37
N GLY A 225 -8.11 -13.87 -3.24
CA GLY A 225 -7.40 -13.58 -2.00
C GLY A 225 -8.13 -12.66 -1.03
N THR A 226 -7.37 -12.15 -0.06
CA THR A 226 -7.86 -11.20 0.93
C THR A 226 -7.01 -9.94 0.91
N GLY A 227 -7.64 -8.80 0.64
CA GLY A 227 -6.97 -7.50 0.53
C GLY A 227 -7.39 -6.54 1.63
N HIS A 228 -6.42 -5.86 2.23
CA HIS A 228 -6.67 -4.67 3.05
C HIS A 228 -6.05 -3.45 2.36
N PHE A 229 -6.91 -2.55 1.90
CA PHE A 229 -6.54 -1.34 1.17
C PHE A 229 -6.92 -0.13 2.03
N TYR A 230 -5.94 0.46 2.73
CA TYR A 230 -6.21 1.55 3.67
C TYR A 230 -5.27 2.75 3.56
N ASP A 231 -5.77 3.94 3.89
CA ASP A 231 -5.01 5.20 3.86
C ASP A 231 -4.27 5.47 2.54
N ASN A 232 -4.78 4.98 1.41
CA ASN A 232 -4.20 5.28 0.09
C ASN A 232 -4.84 6.53 -0.51
N TYR A 233 -4.07 7.25 -1.33
CA TYR A 233 -4.56 8.37 -2.12
C TYR A 233 -4.62 7.98 -3.60
N VAL A 234 -5.81 8.01 -4.18
CA VAL A 234 -6.07 7.64 -5.59
C VAL A 234 -6.62 8.85 -6.34
N VAL A 235 -5.99 9.20 -7.46
CA VAL A 235 -6.35 10.35 -8.29
C VAL A 235 -6.37 9.98 -9.77
N GLY A 236 -7.43 10.35 -10.48
CA GLY A 236 -7.48 10.25 -11.94
C GLY A 236 -7.63 8.83 -12.48
N ALA A 237 -8.29 7.93 -11.73
CA ALA A 237 -8.51 6.55 -12.15
C ALA A 237 -9.89 6.35 -12.79
N GLU A 238 -9.98 5.59 -13.88
CA GLU A 238 -11.27 5.13 -14.42
C GLU A 238 -11.90 4.13 -13.44
N THR A 239 -11.13 3.13 -13.02
CA THR A 239 -11.55 2.19 -11.97
C THR A 239 -10.42 1.90 -11.00
N ALA A 240 -10.67 1.95 -9.70
CA ALA A 240 -9.62 1.72 -8.71
C ALA A 240 -9.62 0.27 -8.19
N VAL A 241 -10.26 0.01 -7.05
CA VAL A 241 -10.19 -1.28 -6.36
C VAL A 241 -11.15 -2.27 -7.03
N HIS A 242 -10.63 -3.38 -7.54
CA HIS A 242 -11.47 -4.50 -8.00
C HIS A 242 -11.35 -5.66 -7.03
N SER A 243 -12.48 -6.24 -6.62
CA SER A 243 -12.55 -7.48 -5.84
C SER A 243 -13.35 -8.50 -6.64
N ARG A 244 -12.72 -9.57 -7.11
CA ARG A 244 -13.29 -10.50 -8.10
C ARG A 244 -13.06 -11.95 -7.68
N MET A 245 -13.76 -12.89 -8.30
CA MET A 245 -13.58 -14.33 -8.10
C MET A 245 -13.62 -14.73 -6.63
N GLY A 246 -14.61 -14.22 -5.88
CA GLY A 246 -14.78 -14.50 -4.45
C GLY A 246 -13.77 -13.82 -3.52
N ALA A 247 -12.91 -12.94 -4.03
CA ALA A 247 -11.97 -12.16 -3.20
C ALA A 247 -12.68 -11.38 -2.09
N GLN A 248 -11.98 -11.15 -0.98
CA GLN A 248 -12.46 -10.36 0.16
C GLN A 248 -11.63 -9.09 0.29
N MET A 249 -12.24 -7.92 0.12
CA MET A 249 -11.56 -6.63 0.22
C MET A 249 -12.10 -5.79 1.38
N PHE A 250 -11.22 -5.28 2.22
CA PHE A 250 -11.54 -4.21 3.17
C PHE A 250 -10.89 -2.91 2.71
N VAL A 251 -11.72 -1.93 2.35
CA VAL A 251 -11.33 -0.62 1.81
C VAL A 251 -11.59 0.43 2.88
N GLN A 252 -10.54 0.92 3.54
CA GLN A 252 -10.65 1.74 4.74
C GLN A 252 -9.92 3.09 4.65
N ASN A 253 -10.59 4.19 4.98
CA ASN A 253 -9.98 5.52 5.13
C ASN A 253 -9.18 6.03 3.92
N ASN A 254 -9.42 5.49 2.72
CA ASN A 254 -8.75 5.97 1.51
C ASN A 254 -9.38 7.27 1.01
N VAL A 255 -8.63 8.02 0.21
CA VAL A 255 -9.11 9.23 -0.45
C VAL A 255 -9.07 9.04 -1.96
N PHE A 256 -10.21 9.26 -2.62
CA PHE A 256 -10.36 9.19 -4.07
C PHE A 256 -10.67 10.59 -4.61
N ARG A 257 -10.01 11.00 -5.69
CA ARG A 257 -10.27 12.25 -6.42
C ARG A 257 -10.27 11.99 -7.90
N ASP A 258 -11.13 12.67 -8.64
CA ASP A 258 -11.24 12.54 -10.10
C ASP A 258 -11.23 11.05 -10.52
N THR A 259 -11.87 10.20 -9.74
CA THR A 259 -11.91 8.75 -9.91
C THR A 259 -13.35 8.39 -10.28
N GLU A 260 -13.56 7.65 -11.38
CA GLU A 260 -14.93 7.34 -11.80
C GLU A 260 -15.55 6.25 -10.93
N VAL A 261 -14.84 5.15 -10.70
CA VAL A 261 -15.28 4.04 -9.84
C VAL A 261 -14.20 3.72 -8.80
N ALA A 262 -14.46 3.99 -7.53
CA ALA A 262 -13.52 3.73 -6.44
C ALA A 262 -13.41 2.23 -6.11
N VAL A 263 -14.54 1.52 -6.13
CA VAL A 263 -14.61 0.09 -5.79
C VAL A 263 -15.61 -0.60 -6.69
N THR A 264 -15.23 -1.75 -7.27
CA THR A 264 -16.13 -2.62 -8.06
C THR A 264 -15.94 -4.09 -7.66
N THR A 265 -17.04 -4.84 -7.61
CA THR A 265 -17.02 -6.28 -7.31
C THR A 265 -17.53 -7.16 -8.44
N ASN A 266 -18.10 -6.58 -9.50
CA ASN A 266 -18.86 -7.29 -10.54
C ASN A 266 -18.42 -6.93 -11.97
N ARG A 267 -17.14 -6.59 -12.14
CA ARG A 267 -16.50 -6.33 -13.43
C ARG A 267 -15.42 -7.35 -13.74
N ASP A 268 -15.17 -7.56 -15.03
CA ASP A 268 -13.96 -8.20 -15.59
C ASP A 268 -13.66 -9.64 -15.15
N SER A 269 -14.63 -10.33 -14.54
CA SER A 269 -14.53 -11.73 -14.10
C SER A 269 -15.91 -12.40 -14.06
N ASP A 270 -15.93 -13.73 -14.16
CA ASP A 270 -17.17 -14.53 -14.20
C ASP A 270 -17.90 -14.60 -12.85
N VAL A 271 -17.18 -14.39 -11.75
CA VAL A 271 -17.71 -14.45 -10.38
C VAL A 271 -17.36 -13.17 -9.65
N ASP A 272 -18.36 -12.58 -9.01
CA ASP A 272 -18.18 -11.39 -8.20
C ASP A 272 -17.25 -11.65 -7.01
N GLY A 273 -16.58 -10.61 -6.53
CA GLY A 273 -15.94 -10.61 -5.23
C GLY A 273 -16.78 -9.93 -4.17
N TYR A 274 -16.14 -9.61 -3.06
CA TYR A 274 -16.75 -8.97 -1.91
C TYR A 274 -15.93 -7.76 -1.47
N ALA A 275 -16.61 -6.68 -1.06
CA ALA A 275 -15.96 -5.50 -0.52
C ALA A 275 -16.71 -4.93 0.69
N ASN A 276 -15.95 -4.53 1.71
CA ASN A 276 -16.42 -3.78 2.87
C ASN A 276 -15.76 -2.41 2.90
N LEU A 277 -16.52 -1.35 3.09
CA LEU A 277 -16.03 0.04 3.10
C LEU A 277 -16.16 0.64 4.49
N SER A 278 -15.15 1.40 4.92
CA SER A 278 -15.19 2.16 6.18
C SER A 278 -14.40 3.45 6.06
N GLY A 279 -14.99 4.60 6.42
CA GLY A 279 -14.28 5.87 6.56
C GLY A 279 -13.62 6.47 5.30
N ASN A 280 -13.86 5.92 4.10
CA ASN A 280 -13.29 6.46 2.86
C ASN A 280 -13.91 7.81 2.49
N ASP A 281 -13.09 8.70 1.95
CA ASP A 281 -13.52 9.89 1.23
C ASP A 281 -13.55 9.57 -0.27
N LEU A 282 -14.75 9.30 -0.79
CA LEU A 282 -14.93 8.88 -2.19
C LEU A 282 -14.78 10.02 -3.21
N GLY A 283 -14.79 11.29 -2.77
CA GLY A 283 -14.64 12.44 -3.68
C GLY A 283 -15.61 12.49 -4.87
N GLY A 284 -16.77 11.84 -4.77
CA GLY A 284 -17.76 11.72 -5.85
C GLY A 284 -17.65 10.46 -6.71
N ALA A 285 -16.64 9.62 -6.50
CA ALA A 285 -16.49 8.34 -7.19
C ALA A 285 -17.65 7.39 -6.90
N ALA A 286 -18.05 6.61 -7.90
CA ALA A 286 -19.04 5.56 -7.74
C ALA A 286 -18.47 4.34 -7.00
N THR A 287 -19.38 3.53 -6.45
CA THR A 287 -19.08 2.20 -5.92
C THR A 287 -20.05 1.19 -6.51
N GLU A 288 -19.52 0.12 -7.08
CA GLU A 288 -20.27 -0.95 -7.74
C GLU A 288 -20.09 -2.25 -6.96
N ILE A 289 -20.69 -2.29 -5.78
CA ILE A 289 -20.54 -3.41 -4.85
C ILE A 289 -21.82 -4.22 -4.88
N SER A 290 -21.77 -5.36 -5.55
CA SER A 290 -22.87 -6.32 -5.62
C SER A 290 -23.00 -7.15 -4.34
N GLN A 291 -21.89 -7.37 -3.62
CA GLN A 291 -21.85 -8.21 -2.42
C GLN A 291 -20.88 -7.66 -1.35
N VAL A 292 -21.31 -7.71 -0.08
CA VAL A 292 -20.46 -7.38 1.08
C VAL A 292 -19.89 -8.65 1.70
N GLY A 293 -18.63 -8.57 2.14
CA GLY A 293 -17.86 -9.73 2.60
C GLY A 293 -17.84 -9.89 4.11
N THR A 294 -17.15 -10.92 4.59
CA THR A 294 -16.92 -11.15 6.05
C THR A 294 -15.63 -10.51 6.55
N PHE A 295 -14.73 -10.10 5.65
CA PHE A 295 -13.49 -9.43 6.02
C PHE A 295 -13.74 -7.96 6.35
N THR A 296 -13.96 -7.65 7.62
CA THR A 296 -14.21 -6.28 8.14
C THR A 296 -13.11 -5.79 9.09
N SER A 297 -12.17 -6.67 9.45
CA SER A 297 -11.02 -6.35 10.29
C SER A 297 -9.85 -7.23 9.91
N PRO A 298 -8.65 -6.66 9.71
CA PRO A 298 -7.45 -7.45 9.50
C PRO A 298 -6.99 -8.18 10.78
N PRO A 299 -6.27 -9.31 10.67
CA PRO A 299 -5.78 -10.09 11.81
C PRO A 299 -4.44 -9.59 12.37
N TYR A 300 -4.09 -8.33 12.16
CA TYR A 300 -2.84 -7.71 12.61
C TYR A 300 -3.09 -6.34 13.22
N SER A 301 -2.18 -5.88 14.08
CA SER A 301 -2.21 -4.53 14.64
C SER A 301 -1.78 -3.51 13.58
N TYR A 302 -2.49 -2.39 13.52
CA TYR A 302 -2.19 -1.25 12.67
C TYR A 302 -2.86 -0.01 13.27
N THR A 303 -2.47 1.18 12.80
CA THR A 303 -3.16 2.43 13.08
C THR A 303 -3.51 3.04 11.73
N ALA A 304 -4.82 3.16 11.45
CA ALA A 304 -5.27 3.92 10.29
C ALA A 304 -5.44 5.39 10.70
N GLU A 305 -4.95 6.30 9.86
CA GLU A 305 -5.22 7.73 10.01
C GLU A 305 -6.61 8.06 9.45
N PRO A 306 -7.27 9.16 9.89
CA PRO A 306 -8.52 9.56 9.26
C PRO A 306 -8.29 9.99 7.81
N ALA A 307 -9.26 9.73 6.91
CA ALA A 307 -9.16 10.11 5.50
C ALA A 307 -8.84 11.61 5.27
N SER A 308 -9.18 12.49 6.22
CA SER A 308 -8.87 13.92 6.16
C SER A 308 -7.37 14.25 6.21
N THR A 309 -6.52 13.35 6.73
CA THR A 309 -5.06 13.55 6.80
C THR A 309 -4.30 12.80 5.70
N VAL A 310 -4.89 11.75 5.13
CA VAL A 310 -4.27 10.87 4.13
C VAL A 310 -3.62 11.62 2.97
N VAL A 311 -4.29 12.60 2.36
CA VAL A 311 -3.69 13.36 1.25
C VAL A 311 -2.40 14.04 1.68
N THR A 312 -2.38 14.65 2.86
CA THR A 312 -1.19 15.34 3.39
C THR A 312 -0.08 14.35 3.68
N SER A 313 -0.38 13.26 4.40
CA SER A 313 0.59 12.24 4.79
C SER A 313 1.19 11.56 3.56
N VAL A 314 0.35 11.07 2.64
CA VAL A 314 0.76 10.34 1.44
C VAL A 314 1.57 11.22 0.49
N THR A 315 1.13 12.46 0.20
CA THR A 315 1.89 13.33 -0.71
C THR A 315 3.22 13.83 -0.12
N ALA A 316 3.34 13.85 1.21
CA ALA A 316 4.59 14.19 1.89
C ALA A 316 5.58 13.01 1.98
N GLY A 317 5.06 11.79 2.22
CA GLY A 317 5.86 10.60 2.56
C GLY A 317 6.05 9.59 1.44
N ALA A 318 5.11 9.45 0.50
CA ALA A 318 5.21 8.38 -0.49
C ALA A 318 6.30 8.61 -1.55
N GLY A 319 6.93 7.52 -2.00
CA GLY A 319 7.93 7.49 -3.06
C GLY A 319 9.37 7.56 -2.57
N THR A 320 10.29 7.75 -3.51
CA THR A 320 11.72 7.69 -3.22
C THR A 320 12.25 8.94 -2.52
N GLY A 321 13.34 8.80 -1.77
CA GLY A 321 14.00 9.88 -1.02
C GLY A 321 13.30 10.26 0.28
N LYS A 322 12.42 9.39 0.80
CA LYS A 322 11.57 9.64 1.97
C LYS A 322 11.79 8.64 3.12
N LEU A 323 12.87 7.86 3.03
CA LEU A 323 13.31 6.95 4.10
C LEU A 323 13.96 7.68 5.28
#